data_AF-A0A0K2RI20-F1
#
_entry.id   AF-A0A0K2RI20-F1
#
_cell.length_a   1.000
_cell.length_b   1.000
_cell.length_c   1.000
_cell.angle_alpha   90.00
_cell.angle_beta   90.00
_cell.angle_gamma   90.00
#
_symmetry.space_group_name_H-M   'P 1'
#
loop_
_entity.id
_entity.type
_entity.pdbx_description
1 polymer ?
#
loop_
_entity_poly.entity_id
_entity_poly.type
_entity_poly.pdbx_seq_one_letter_code
_entity_poly.pdbx_strand_id
1 'polypeptide(L)'
;MNLLVNGQVVRTATGQNSSTMSNVNWDVHTLVGQKAQIQVIDHASGSWGHIMVDQIVFSSVPNAVGGEPDNQTTVNLVVNGQVVRTATGQNSERLAWTSWNVSDLVGQSAQIQVVDNGTGSWGHILLDQVTFEDIPAA
;
A
#
# COMPACT_ATOMS: atom_id res chain seq x y z
N MET A 1 -7.50 4.16 19.40
CA MET A 1 -6.12 4.26 18.90
C MET A 1 -5.63 5.69 19.05
N ASN A 2 -4.41 5.88 19.54
CA ASN A 2 -3.76 7.18 19.65
C ASN A 2 -2.50 7.22 18.78
N LEU A 3 -2.19 8.40 18.25
CA LEU A 3 -0.85 8.76 17.78
C LEU A 3 -0.18 9.58 18.88
N LEU A 4 0.98 9.12 19.33
CA LEU A 4 1.82 9.84 20.27
C LEU A 4 3.05 10.38 19.55
N VAL A 5 3.46 11.60 19.88
CA VAL A 5 4.74 12.19 19.46
C VAL A 5 5.48 12.65 20.70
N ASN A 6 6.73 12.21 20.84
CA ASN A 6 7.56 12.48 22.03
C ASN A 6 6.84 12.13 23.36
N GLY A 7 6.04 11.05 23.34
CA GLY A 7 5.29 10.56 24.51
C GLY A 7 3.98 11.31 24.81
N GLN A 8 3.60 12.31 24.02
CA GLN A 8 2.33 13.04 24.17
C GLN A 8 1.32 12.61 23.10
N VAL A 9 0.07 12.39 23.48
CA VAL A 9 -1.01 12.08 22.53
C VAL A 9 -1.30 13.32 21.67
N VAL A 10 -1.13 13.19 20.36
CA VAL A 10 -1.38 14.28 19.39
C VAL A 10 -2.57 14.02 18.48
N ARG A 11 -3.02 12.75 18.35
CA ARG A 11 -4.27 12.37 17.68
C ARG A 11 -4.91 11.18 18.39
N THR A 12 -6.24 11.09 18.30
CA THR A 12 -7.03 9.98 18.83
C THR A 12 -8.14 9.62 17.85
N ALA A 13 -8.44 8.33 17.76
CA ALA A 13 -9.60 7.78 17.05
C ALA A 13 -10.20 6.63 17.85
N THR A 14 -11.52 6.52 17.83
CA THR A 14 -12.29 5.47 18.52
C THR A 14 -13.08 4.65 17.52
N GLY A 15 -13.30 3.36 17.83
CA GLY A 15 -14.15 2.50 17.01
C GLY A 15 -15.62 2.88 17.10
N GLN A 16 -16.41 2.39 16.15
CA GLN A 16 -17.85 2.64 16.05
C GLN A 16 -18.72 1.54 16.68
N ASN A 17 -18.11 0.64 17.48
CA ASN A 17 -18.77 -0.56 18.02
C ASN A 17 -19.43 -1.42 16.93
N SER A 18 -18.68 -1.68 15.85
CA SER A 18 -19.12 -2.43 14.67
C SER A 18 -18.03 -3.39 14.22
N SER A 19 -18.42 -4.51 13.60
CA SER A 19 -17.50 -5.43 12.92
C SER A 19 -17.07 -4.96 11.54
N THR A 20 -17.74 -3.94 10.99
CA THR A 20 -17.34 -3.30 9.74
C THR A 20 -16.16 -2.36 10.00
N MET A 21 -15.05 -2.60 9.30
CA MET A 21 -13.87 -1.74 9.39
C MET A 21 -14.05 -0.44 8.60
N SER A 22 -13.61 0.67 9.18
CA SER A 22 -13.63 1.99 8.56
C SER A 22 -12.24 2.61 8.63
N ASN A 23 -11.80 3.25 7.55
CA ASN A 23 -10.51 3.93 7.52
C ASN A 23 -10.48 5.15 8.45
N VAL A 24 -9.34 5.35 9.09
CA VAL A 24 -9.03 6.55 9.88
C VAL A 24 -7.76 7.15 9.31
N ASN A 25 -7.85 8.41 8.87
CA ASN A 25 -6.73 9.15 8.29
C ASN A 25 -6.34 10.31 9.21
N TRP A 26 -5.03 10.50 9.40
CA TRP A 26 -4.48 11.67 10.07
C TRP A 26 -3.46 12.36 9.18
N ASP A 27 -3.62 13.66 8.99
CA ASP A 27 -2.54 14.48 8.45
C ASP A 27 -1.47 14.70 9.53
N VAL A 28 -0.26 14.24 9.21
CA VAL A 28 0.92 14.23 10.07
C VAL A 28 2.10 15.01 9.49
N HIS A 29 1.91 15.82 8.43
CA HIS A 29 3.02 16.53 7.78
C HIS A 29 3.79 17.45 8.75
N THR A 30 3.09 18.02 9.74
CA THR A 30 3.68 18.86 10.79
C THR A 30 4.53 18.07 11.81
N LEU A 31 4.47 16.74 11.78
CA LEU A 31 5.14 15.84 12.73
C LEU A 31 6.41 15.20 12.14
N VAL A 32 6.75 15.51 10.89
CA VAL A 32 7.94 14.98 10.21
C VAL A 32 9.21 15.25 11.02
N GLY A 33 10.06 14.23 11.13
CA GLY A 33 11.32 14.28 11.88
C GLY A 33 11.18 14.04 13.38
N GLN A 34 9.97 13.88 13.92
CA GLN A 34 9.74 13.60 15.34
C GLN A 34 9.52 12.09 15.59
N LYS A 35 9.88 11.62 16.78
CA LYS A 35 9.64 10.23 17.17
C LYS A 35 8.16 10.02 17.49
N ALA A 36 7.51 9.14 16.74
CA ALA A 36 6.10 8.81 16.90
C ALA A 36 5.87 7.37 17.42
N GLN A 37 4.72 7.14 18.04
CA GLN A 37 4.23 5.82 18.48
C GLN A 37 2.73 5.69 18.20
N ILE A 38 2.30 4.52 17.76
CA ILE A 38 0.87 4.17 17.69
C ILE A 38 0.52 3.39 18.95
N GLN A 39 -0.55 3.81 19.63
CA GLN A 39 -1.07 3.15 20.82
C GLN A 39 -2.48 2.64 20.57
N VAL A 40 -2.64 1.32 20.58
CA VAL A 40 -3.93 0.65 20.51
C VAL A 40 -4.36 0.33 21.95
N ILE A 41 -5.52 0.84 22.37
CA ILE A 41 -6.01 0.70 23.74
C ILE A 41 -7.36 0.00 23.71
N ASP A 42 -7.48 -1.05 24.51
CA ASP A 42 -8.75 -1.66 24.87
C ASP A 42 -9.05 -1.33 26.35
N HIS A 43 -10.17 -0.66 26.57
CA HIS A 43 -10.66 -0.31 27.92
C HIS A 43 -11.80 -1.22 28.37
N ALA A 44 -12.20 -2.21 27.57
CA ALA A 44 -13.27 -3.12 27.94
C ALA A 44 -12.85 -3.96 29.15
N SER A 45 -13.67 -3.93 30.20
CA SER A 45 -13.48 -4.71 31.43
C SER A 45 -14.56 -5.78 31.62
N GLY A 46 -15.45 -5.95 30.63
CA GLY A 46 -16.54 -6.93 30.63
C GLY A 46 -16.21 -8.19 29.85
N SER A 47 -17.11 -9.18 29.88
CA SER A 47 -16.94 -10.49 29.23
C SER A 47 -17.05 -10.47 27.70
N TRP A 48 -17.26 -9.29 27.10
CA TRP A 48 -17.40 -9.10 25.66
C TRP A 48 -16.70 -7.81 25.24
N GLY A 49 -15.96 -7.90 24.14
CA GLY A 49 -15.19 -6.81 23.52
C GLY A 49 -14.00 -7.38 22.75
N HIS A 50 -13.74 -6.89 21.55
CA HIS A 50 -12.50 -7.13 20.83
C HIS A 50 -12.13 -5.84 20.08
N ILE A 51 -10.84 -5.55 20.03
CA ILE A 51 -10.31 -4.46 19.22
C ILE A 51 -9.84 -5.03 17.88
N MET A 52 -10.27 -4.41 16.79
CA MET A 52 -9.80 -4.75 15.44
C MET A 52 -8.99 -3.57 14.91
N VAL A 53 -7.77 -3.88 14.51
CA VAL A 53 -6.89 -2.98 13.77
C VAL A 53 -6.33 -3.81 12.64
N ASP A 54 -6.43 -3.28 11.44
CA ASP A 54 -5.80 -3.85 10.24
C ASP A 54 -4.75 -2.84 9.74
N GLN A 55 -4.34 -2.95 8.49
CA GLN A 55 -3.40 -2.12 7.75
C GLN A 55 -3.15 -0.72 8.36
N ILE A 56 -1.88 -0.50 8.77
CA ILE A 56 -1.37 0.82 9.15
C ILE A 56 -0.47 1.29 8.02
N VAL A 57 -0.91 2.33 7.29
CA VAL A 57 -0.20 2.85 6.12
C VAL A 57 0.39 4.22 6.43
N PHE A 58 1.65 4.40 6.06
CA PHE A 58 2.31 5.71 6.02
C PHE A 58 2.51 6.09 4.56
N SER A 59 1.97 7.24 4.15
CA SER A 59 2.06 7.69 2.77
C SER A 59 2.22 9.20 2.69
N SER A 60 2.89 9.67 1.63
CA SER A 60 2.92 11.07 1.22
C SER A 60 1.66 11.49 0.44
N VAL A 61 0.79 10.52 0.10
CA VAL A 61 -0.48 10.76 -0.60
C VAL A 61 -1.62 10.85 0.43
N PRO A 62 -2.43 11.93 0.42
CA PRO A 62 -3.58 12.04 1.31
C PRO A 62 -4.59 10.89 1.11
N ASN A 63 -5.11 10.35 2.21
CA ASN A 63 -6.11 9.27 2.23
C ASN A 63 -5.67 7.97 1.55
N ALA A 64 -4.36 7.69 1.45
CA ALA A 64 -3.90 6.39 1.01
C ALA A 64 -4.45 5.31 1.94
N VAL A 65 -5.19 4.36 1.36
CA VAL A 65 -5.76 3.22 2.08
C VAL A 65 -4.86 2.00 1.90
N GLY A 66 -4.89 1.09 2.87
CA GLY A 66 -4.28 -0.23 2.69
C GLY A 66 -4.90 -0.92 1.47
N GLY A 67 -4.12 -1.06 0.40
CA GLY A 67 -4.60 -1.49 -0.92
C GLY A 67 -4.32 -0.51 -2.06
N GLU A 68 -3.88 0.72 -1.78
CA GLU A 68 -3.28 1.58 -2.82
C GLU A 68 -1.96 0.95 -3.29
N PRO A 69 -1.71 0.87 -4.61
CA PRO A 69 -0.48 0.27 -5.12
C PRO A 69 0.71 1.04 -4.56
N ASP A 70 1.60 0.32 -3.88
CA ASP A 70 2.95 0.80 -3.56
C ASP A 70 3.53 1.37 -4.86
N ASN A 71 3.71 2.69 -4.95
CA ASN A 71 4.30 3.35 -6.11
C ASN A 71 5.81 3.52 -5.96
N GLN A 72 6.40 2.92 -4.93
CA GLN A 72 7.83 2.93 -4.71
C GLN A 72 8.50 1.85 -5.54
N THR A 73 7.98 0.62 -5.55
CA THR A 73 8.58 -0.48 -6.33
C THR A 73 7.56 -1.17 -7.24
N THR A 74 7.39 -0.66 -8.47
CA THR A 74 6.39 -1.18 -9.42
C THR A 74 6.91 -1.54 -10.79
N VAL A 75 6.16 -2.42 -11.43
CA VAL A 75 6.14 -2.56 -12.90
C VAL A 75 4.77 -2.09 -13.38
N ASN A 76 4.77 -1.11 -14.27
CA ASN A 76 3.58 -0.46 -14.81
C ASN A 76 3.44 -0.77 -16.30
N LEU A 77 2.20 -0.94 -16.76
CA LEU A 77 1.84 -0.84 -18.16
C LEU A 77 1.36 0.58 -18.45
N VAL A 78 2.03 1.27 -19.35
CA VAL A 78 1.72 2.64 -19.75
C VAL A 78 1.19 2.65 -21.18
N VAL A 79 0.02 3.23 -21.41
CA VAL A 79 -0.59 3.38 -22.73
C VAL A 79 -0.93 4.85 -22.94
N ASN A 80 -0.53 5.41 -24.08
CA ASN A 80 -0.74 6.84 -24.40
C ASN A 80 -0.27 7.81 -23.29
N GLY A 81 0.83 7.46 -22.60
CA GLY A 81 1.39 8.26 -21.50
C GLY A 81 0.66 8.11 -20.16
N GLN A 82 -0.33 7.23 -20.05
CA GLN A 82 -1.06 6.97 -18.80
C GLN A 82 -0.78 5.56 -18.29
N VAL A 83 -0.57 5.41 -16.98
CA VAL A 83 -0.47 4.09 -16.33
C VAL A 83 -1.85 3.44 -16.33
N VAL A 84 -1.99 2.30 -17.02
CA VAL A 84 -3.27 1.56 -17.15
C VAL A 84 -3.30 0.25 -16.37
N ARG A 85 -2.13 -0.27 -15.98
CA ARG A 85 -1.98 -1.41 -15.06
C ARG A 85 -0.71 -1.23 -14.23
N THR A 86 -0.71 -1.79 -13.02
CA THR A 86 0.41 -1.75 -12.08
C THR A 86 0.53 -3.11 -11.39
N ALA A 87 1.76 -3.55 -11.14
CA ALA A 87 2.10 -4.71 -10.34
C ALA A 87 3.19 -4.35 -9.35
N THR A 88 3.07 -4.88 -8.14
CA THR A 88 4.07 -4.81 -7.07
C THR A 88 4.57 -6.22 -6.78
N GLY A 89 5.78 -6.33 -6.25
CA GLY A 89 6.35 -7.62 -5.85
C GLY A 89 5.67 -8.21 -4.61
N GLN A 90 5.91 -9.50 -4.36
CA GLN A 90 5.44 -10.22 -3.17
C GLN A 90 6.40 -10.08 -1.97
N ASN A 91 7.25 -9.04 -1.96
CA ASN A 91 8.35 -8.87 -1.00
C ASN A 91 9.24 -10.15 -0.90
N SER A 92 9.66 -10.65 -2.06
CA SER A 92 10.46 -11.88 -2.19
C SER A 92 11.47 -11.74 -3.33
N GLU A 93 12.67 -12.30 -3.14
CA GLU A 93 13.71 -12.42 -4.18
C GLU A 93 13.41 -13.55 -5.18
N ARG A 94 12.35 -14.33 -4.95
CA ARG A 94 11.91 -15.38 -5.88
C ARG A 94 11.04 -14.73 -6.95
N LEU A 95 11.49 -14.79 -8.20
CA LEU A 95 10.68 -14.38 -9.34
C LEU A 95 9.41 -15.22 -9.41
N ALA A 96 8.28 -14.53 -9.53
CA ALA A 96 6.96 -15.11 -9.73
C ALA A 96 6.28 -14.40 -10.89
N TRP A 97 5.54 -15.15 -11.70
CA TRP A 97 4.83 -14.58 -12.83
C TRP A 97 3.71 -13.63 -12.36
N THR A 98 3.55 -12.53 -13.08
CA THR A 98 2.40 -11.64 -13.00
C THR A 98 1.90 -11.39 -14.41
N SER A 99 0.59 -11.46 -14.60
CA SER A 99 -0.03 -11.27 -15.92
C SER A 99 -1.15 -10.23 -15.84
N TRP A 100 -1.34 -9.52 -16.95
CA TRP A 100 -2.46 -8.62 -17.15
C TRP A 100 -3.22 -9.04 -18.40
N ASN A 101 -4.55 -9.00 -18.34
CA ASN A 101 -5.34 -9.01 -19.56
C ASN A 101 -5.22 -7.64 -20.24
N VAL A 102 -4.72 -7.65 -21.47
CA VAL A 102 -4.47 -6.47 -22.31
C VAL A 102 -5.33 -6.47 -23.59
N SER A 103 -6.33 -7.35 -23.68
CA SER A 103 -7.21 -7.43 -24.86
C SER A 103 -7.95 -6.12 -25.16
N ASP A 104 -8.23 -5.32 -24.14
CA ASP A 104 -8.82 -3.99 -24.23
C ASP A 104 -7.85 -2.92 -24.77
N LEU A 105 -6.57 -3.24 -24.91
CA LEU A 105 -5.49 -2.32 -25.32
C LEU A 105 -4.98 -2.59 -26.74
N VAL A 106 -5.61 -3.52 -27.47
CA VAL A 106 -5.22 -3.88 -28.84
C VAL A 106 -5.21 -2.66 -29.76
N GLY A 107 -4.13 -2.53 -30.53
CA GLY A 107 -3.93 -1.41 -31.46
C GLY A 107 -3.38 -0.13 -30.82
N GLN A 108 -3.19 -0.10 -29.50
CA GLN A 108 -2.57 1.04 -28.80
C GLN A 108 -1.07 0.83 -28.60
N SER A 109 -0.30 1.92 -28.57
CA SER A 109 1.11 1.86 -28.20
C SER A 109 1.26 1.78 -26.69
N ALA A 110 1.95 0.73 -26.24
CA ALA A 110 2.19 0.48 -24.82
C ALA A 110 3.70 0.50 -24.49
N GLN A 111 4.01 0.82 -23.24
CA GLN A 111 5.36 0.79 -22.67
C GLN A 111 5.30 0.08 -21.32
N ILE A 112 6.32 -0.73 -21.03
CA ILE A 112 6.56 -1.20 -19.66
C ILE A 112 7.43 -0.18 -18.96
N GLN A 113 6.95 0.36 -17.84
CA GLN A 113 7.70 1.27 -17.00
C GLN A 113 8.02 0.57 -15.68
N VAL A 114 9.31 0.46 -15.38
CA VAL A 114 9.81 -0.08 -14.11
C VAL A 114 10.17 1.10 -13.22
N VAL A 115 9.60 1.15 -12.02
CA VAL A 115 9.77 2.26 -11.07
C VAL A 115 10.35 1.71 -9.78
N ASP A 116 11.56 2.17 -9.43
CA ASP A 116 12.17 1.93 -8.13
C ASP A 116 12.52 3.28 -7.49
N ASN A 117 11.65 3.74 -6.61
CA ASN A 117 11.82 4.90 -5.73
C ASN A 117 12.15 4.46 -4.29
N GLY A 118 12.47 3.18 -4.07
CA GLY A 118 12.86 2.69 -2.75
C GLY A 118 14.15 3.34 -2.28
N THR A 119 14.13 3.96 -1.10
CA THR A 119 15.34 4.56 -0.50
C THR A 119 15.89 3.74 0.66
N GLY A 120 15.26 2.60 0.98
CA GLY A 120 15.68 1.69 2.03
C GLY A 120 16.82 0.77 1.57
N SER A 121 17.46 0.10 2.54
CA SER A 121 18.45 -0.95 2.25
C SER A 121 17.82 -2.25 1.71
N TRP A 122 16.50 -2.31 1.68
CA TRP A 122 15.66 -3.40 1.22
C TRP A 122 14.48 -2.81 0.45
N GLY A 123 14.08 -3.48 -0.62
CA GLY A 123 13.12 -2.99 -1.62
C GLY A 123 13.85 -2.65 -2.91
N HIS A 124 13.83 -3.58 -3.86
CA HIS A 124 14.34 -3.44 -5.23
C HIS A 124 13.51 -4.30 -6.17
N ILE A 125 13.63 -4.05 -7.48
CA ILE A 125 12.92 -4.83 -8.50
C ILE A 125 13.84 -5.88 -9.12
N LEU A 126 13.40 -7.14 -9.07
CA LEU A 126 13.87 -8.19 -9.97
C LEU A 126 12.85 -8.36 -11.09
N LEU A 127 13.24 -8.00 -12.32
CA LEU A 127 12.46 -8.23 -13.53
C LEU A 127 13.33 -9.00 -14.51
N ASP A 128 12.79 -10.08 -15.04
CA ASP A 128 13.46 -10.92 -16.02
C ASP A 128 12.67 -10.90 -17.35
N GLN A 129 11.90 -11.95 -17.62
CA GLN A 129 11.25 -12.15 -18.89
C GLN A 129 9.90 -11.43 -18.97
N VAL A 130 9.67 -10.71 -20.08
CA VAL A 130 8.38 -10.11 -20.44
C VAL A 130 7.90 -10.74 -21.74
N THR A 131 6.78 -11.45 -21.71
CA THR A 131 6.16 -12.10 -22.87
C THR A 131 4.73 -11.64 -23.11
N PHE A 132 4.25 -11.91 -24.32
CA PHE A 132 2.84 -11.82 -24.68
C PHE A 132 2.37 -13.23 -25.01
N GLU A 133 1.30 -13.67 -24.35
CA GLU A 133 0.72 -14.99 -24.52
C GLU A 133 -0.80 -14.89 -24.55
N ASP A 134 -1.43 -15.86 -25.23
CA ASP A 134 -2.90 -15.94 -25.34
C ASP A 134 -3.55 -16.55 -24.07
N ILE A 135 -2.74 -17.02 -23.12
CA ILE A 135 -3.17 -17.56 -21.82
C ILE A 135 -2.41 -16.88 -20.68
N PRO A 136 -3.03 -16.71 -19.49
CA PRO A 136 -2.32 -16.20 -18.32
C PRO A 136 -1.16 -17.13 -17.93
N ALA A 137 -0.07 -16.53 -17.45
CA ALA A 137 1.05 -17.28 -16.88
C ALA A 137 0.59 -18.09 -15.65
N ALA A 138 1.14 -19.30 -15.51
CA ALA A 138 0.83 -20.28 -14.46
C ALA A 138 1.58 -20.02 -13.16
#